data_AF-A0A0F9DK04-F1
#
_entry.id   AF-A0A0F9DK04-F1
#
_cell.length_a   1.000
_cell.length_b   1.000
_cell.length_c   1.000
_cell.angle_alpha   90.00
_cell.angle_beta   90.00
_cell.angle_gamma   90.00
#
_symmetry.space_group_name_H-M   'P 1'
#
loop_
_entity.id
_entity.type
_entity.pdbx_description
1 polymer ?
#
loop_
_entity_poly.entity_id
_entity_poly.type
_entity_poly.pdbx_seq_one_letter_code
_entity_poly.pdbx_strand_id
1 'polypeptide(L)'
;MFGLNARATIRRIAKDISDAGDAVAAGLPETVAEDVRCTLQATRAPQDFMLSGQVNINTGRVWFRQGVDVRVNDFLDITLKGTTAIWTVEGILDEAGRAHHILCDVKRYQ
;
A
#
# COMPACT_ATOMS: atom_id res chain seq x y z
N MET A 1 16.43 -1.14 -10.66
CA MET A 1 15.17 -1.12 -9.89
C MET A 1 14.06 -1.51 -10.84
N PHE A 2 13.17 -2.43 -10.43
CA PHE A 2 12.14 -2.98 -11.29
C PHE A 2 10.75 -2.63 -10.76
N GLY A 3 9.82 -2.26 -11.63
CA GLY A 3 8.45 -1.89 -11.28
C GLY A 3 7.42 -2.71 -12.05
N LEU A 4 6.35 -3.11 -11.37
CA LEU A 4 5.18 -3.75 -11.97
C LEU A 4 3.95 -2.85 -11.79
N ASN A 5 3.25 -2.58 -12.89
CA ASN A 5 1.98 -1.88 -12.86
C ASN A 5 0.92 -2.76 -12.20
N ALA A 6 0.14 -2.16 -11.31
CA ALA A 6 -0.85 -2.84 -10.50
C ALA A 6 -2.07 -1.95 -10.24
N ARG A 7 -3.11 -2.56 -9.65
CA ARG A 7 -4.26 -1.87 -9.08
C ARG A 7 -4.29 -2.12 -7.59
N ALA A 8 -4.59 -1.07 -6.83
CA ALA A 8 -4.67 -1.11 -5.38
C ALA A 8 -6.06 -0.66 -4.92
N THR A 9 -6.59 -1.36 -3.93
CA THR A 9 -7.64 -0.83 -3.06
C THR A 9 -6.98 -0.37 -1.77
N ILE A 10 -7.29 0.86 -1.35
CA ILE A 10 -6.76 1.47 -0.13
C ILE A 10 -7.83 1.32 0.94
N ARG A 11 -7.48 0.66 2.04
CA ARG A 11 -8.32 0.53 3.23
C ARG A 11 -7.66 1.21 4.42
N ARG A 12 -8.45 1.86 5.25
CA ARG A 12 -7.99 2.64 6.40
C ARG A 12 -8.82 2.28 7.62
N ILE A 13 -8.14 2.07 8.75
CA ILE A 13 -8.86 1.98 10.03
C ILE A 13 -9.35 3.40 10.35
N ALA A 14 -10.66 3.57 10.44
CA ALA A 14 -11.26 4.83 10.87
C ALA A 14 -10.64 5.20 12.23
N LYS A 15 -10.02 6.37 12.29
CA LYS A 15 -9.53 6.93 13.54
C LYS A 15 -10.74 7.55 14.21
N ASP A 16 -11.52 6.77 14.95
CA ASP A 16 -12.45 7.37 15.90
C ASP A 16 -11.61 8.10 16.94
N ILE A 17 -11.77 9.42 16.95
CA ILE A 17 -11.03 10.33 17.82
C ILE A 17 -11.91 10.55 19.05
N SER A 18 -11.40 10.28 20.25
CA SER A 18 -11.24 11.30 21.29
C SER A 18 -10.87 10.68 22.64
N ASP A 19 -9.85 11.30 23.24
CA ASP A 19 -9.51 11.33 24.66
C ASP A 19 -8.97 10.07 25.34
N ALA A 20 -7.91 10.34 26.11
CA ALA A 20 -7.14 9.39 26.88
C ALA A 20 -8.02 8.65 27.88
N GLY A 21 -8.37 7.40 27.58
CA GLY A 21 -9.06 6.54 28.54
C GLY A 21 -9.60 5.26 27.96
N ASP A 22 -10.17 5.31 26.75
CA ASP A 22 -10.88 4.15 26.22
C ASP A 22 -10.10 3.47 25.09
N ALA A 23 -9.69 2.23 25.35
CA ALA A 23 -9.32 1.27 24.33
C ALA A 23 -10.57 0.88 23.52
N VAL A 24 -11.11 1.83 22.76
CA VAL A 24 -12.23 1.58 21.85
C VAL A 24 -11.71 0.73 20.72
N ALA A 25 -12.41 -0.39 20.49
CA ALA A 25 -12.09 -1.40 19.48
C ALA A 25 -11.63 -0.73 18.18
N ALA A 26 -10.44 -1.12 17.70
CA ALA A 26 -9.99 -0.74 16.37
C ALA A 26 -11.10 -1.12 15.37
N GLY A 27 -11.71 -0.11 14.74
CA GLY A 27 -12.72 -0.34 13.72
C GLY A 27 -12.17 -1.23 12.61
N LEU A 28 -13.04 -1.98 11.94
CA LEU A 28 -12.61 -2.73 10.75
C LEU A 28 -12.07 -1.75 9.70
N PRO A 29 -11.00 -2.08 8.96
CA PRO A 29 -10.49 -1.20 7.91
C PRO A 29 -11.57 -0.96 6.86
N GLU A 30 -11.90 0.30 6.62
CA GLU A 30 -12.88 0.74 5.62
C GLU A 30 -12.19 1.08 4.30
N THR A 31 -12.84 0.82 3.18
CA THR A 31 -12.33 1.20 1.87
C THR A 31 -12.41 2.71 1.67
N VAL A 32 -11.26 3.35 1.43
CA VAL A 32 -11.16 4.80 1.17
C VAL A 32 -10.90 5.12 -0.30
N ALA A 33 -10.35 4.18 -1.06
CA ALA A 33 -10.20 4.30 -2.52
C ALA A 33 -10.14 2.93 -3.20
N GLU A 34 -10.71 2.82 -4.39
CA GLU A 34 -10.76 1.57 -5.19
C GLU A 34 -10.13 1.77 -6.57
N ASP A 35 -9.66 0.66 -7.17
CA ASP A 35 -9.03 0.59 -8.50
C ASP A 35 -7.92 1.63 -8.73
N VAL A 36 -7.17 1.98 -7.68
CA VAL A 36 -6.12 2.99 -7.77
C VAL A 36 -4.94 2.42 -8.57
N ARG A 37 -4.52 3.14 -9.61
CA ARG A 37 -3.32 2.75 -10.38
C ARG A 37 -2.07 2.98 -9.55
N CYS A 38 -1.24 1.96 -9.44
CA CYS A 38 0.05 2.07 -8.77
C CYS A 38 1.13 1.26 -9.50
N THR A 39 2.37 1.50 -9.12
CA THR A 39 3.51 0.68 -9.54
C THR A 39 4.19 0.13 -8.29
N LEU A 40 4.16 -1.18 -8.12
CA LEU A 40 4.93 -1.84 -7.06
C LEU A 40 6.37 -1.99 -7.52
N GLN A 41 7.30 -1.43 -6.76
CA GLN A 41 8.72 -1.55 -6.92
C GLN A 41 9.27 -2.47 -5.82
N ALA A 42 10.12 -3.41 -6.21
CA ALA A 42 10.84 -4.26 -5.27
C ALA A 42 12.34 -4.15 -5.52
N THR A 43 13.12 -4.51 -4.50
CA THR A 43 14.58 -4.59 -4.59
C THR A 43 15.05 -5.77 -5.45
N ARG A 44 14.17 -6.75 -5.69
CA ARG A 44 14.43 -7.96 -6.48
C ARG A 44 13.97 -7.81 -7.94
N ALA A 45 14.37 -8.76 -8.80
CA ALA A 45 14.02 -8.75 -10.23
C ALA A 45 12.50 -8.93 -10.43
N PRO A 46 11.90 -8.48 -11.56
CA PRO A 46 10.46 -8.57 -11.80
C PRO A 46 9.93 -10.00 -11.73
N GLN A 47 10.73 -10.99 -12.14
CA GLN A 47 10.38 -12.40 -12.06
C GLN A 47 10.22 -12.91 -10.62
N ASP A 48 10.80 -12.22 -9.63
CA ASP A 48 10.73 -12.61 -8.22
C ASP A 48 9.49 -12.04 -7.52
N PHE A 49 8.70 -11.20 -8.21
CA PHE A 49 7.45 -10.66 -7.67
C PHE A 49 6.39 -11.74 -7.51
N MET A 50 6.39 -12.70 -8.44
CA MET A 50 5.45 -13.82 -8.49
C MET A 50 6.23 -15.13 -8.54
N LEU A 51 6.10 -15.97 -7.52
CA LEU A 51 6.66 -17.32 -7.50
C LEU A 51 5.52 -18.33 -7.42
N SER A 52 5.46 -19.26 -8.37
CA SER A 52 4.44 -20.32 -8.41
C SER A 52 2.99 -19.79 -8.35
N GLY A 53 2.71 -18.65 -9.00
CA GLY A 53 1.38 -18.02 -9.02
C GLY A 53 1.04 -17.20 -7.77
N GLN A 54 1.95 -17.12 -6.79
CA GLN A 54 1.78 -16.34 -5.57
C GLN A 54 2.69 -15.12 -5.57
N VAL A 55 2.20 -14.03 -4.97
CA VAL A 55 3.05 -12.88 -4.65
C VAL A 55 4.15 -13.31 -3.68
N ASN A 56 5.41 -12.99 -3.98
CA ASN A 56 6.59 -13.40 -3.20
C ASN A 56 7.40 -12.21 -2.64
N ILE A 57 6.77 -11.05 -2.52
CA ILE A 57 7.40 -9.84 -1.99
C ILE A 57 6.85 -9.51 -0.61
N ASN A 58 7.76 -9.46 0.36
CA ASN A 58 7.43 -9.09 1.73
C ASN A 58 7.56 -7.59 1.97
N THR A 59 8.54 -6.92 1.38
CA THR A 59 8.70 -5.47 1.51
C THR A 59 8.98 -4.85 0.15
N GLY A 60 8.51 -3.62 -0.04
CA GLY A 60 8.66 -2.93 -1.30
C GLY A 60 8.33 -1.45 -1.19
N ARG A 61 8.30 -0.81 -2.35
CA ARG A 61 7.88 0.57 -2.51
C ARG A 61 6.71 0.64 -3.46
N VAL A 62 5.69 1.42 -3.14
CA VAL A 62 4.56 1.62 -4.04
C VAL A 62 4.55 3.06 -4.51
N TRP A 63 4.49 3.22 -5.83
CA TRP A 63 4.32 4.50 -6.50
C TRP A 63 2.84 4.71 -6.83
N PHE A 64 2.28 5.82 -6.37
CA PHE A 64 0.95 6.29 -6.72
C PHE A 64 1.03 7.59 -7.53
N ARG A 65 0.04 7.80 -8.41
CA ARG A 65 -0.12 9.08 -9.11
C ARG A 65 -0.59 10.18 -8.14
N GLN A 66 -0.44 11.43 -8.55
CA GLN A 66 -0.94 12.60 -7.82
C GLN A 66 -2.42 12.45 -7.43
N GLY A 67 -2.77 12.91 -6.22
CA GLY A 67 -4.14 13.01 -5.74
C GLY A 67 -4.68 11.78 -5.01
N VAL A 68 -3.89 10.71 -4.89
CA VAL A 68 -4.27 9.55 -4.07
C VAL A 68 -3.99 9.85 -2.59
N ASP A 69 -4.99 9.79 -1.72
CA ASP A 69 -4.80 9.93 -0.27
C ASP A 69 -4.33 8.59 0.34
N VAL A 70 -3.01 8.42 0.48
CA VAL A 70 -2.38 7.30 1.20
C VAL A 70 -1.80 7.81 2.52
N ARG A 71 -1.98 7.06 3.59
CA ARG A 71 -1.45 7.35 4.94
C ARG A 71 -0.66 6.18 5.49
N VAL A 72 0.24 6.47 6.43
CA VAL A 72 0.89 5.44 7.24
C VAL A 72 -0.18 4.65 7.99
N ASN A 73 0.00 3.32 8.06
CA ASN A 73 -0.96 2.34 8.56
C ASN A 73 -2.17 2.04 7.65
N ASP A 74 -2.27 2.64 6.47
CA ASP A 74 -3.23 2.18 5.48
C ASP A 74 -2.88 0.76 5.00
N PHE A 75 -3.91 -0.01 4.71
CA PHE A 75 -3.82 -1.31 4.07
C PHE A 75 -3.99 -1.14 2.57
N LEU A 76 -3.12 -1.79 1.80
CA LEU A 76 -3.11 -1.76 0.35
C LEU A 76 -3.36 -3.18 -0.17
N ASP A 77 -4.54 -3.40 -0.73
CA ASP A 77 -4.86 -4.65 -1.42
C ASP A 77 -4.39 -4.50 -2.88
N ILE A 78 -3.17 -4.94 -3.16
CA ILE A 78 -2.55 -4.77 -4.49
C ILE A 78 -2.74 -6.04 -5.30
N THR A 79 -3.39 -5.90 -6.44
CA THR A 79 -3.66 -6.99 -7.39
C THR A 79 -2.61 -7.01 -8.49
N LEU A 80 -1.84 -8.11 -8.55
CA LEU A 80 -0.80 -8.37 -9.54
C LEU A 80 -1.20 -9.60 -10.36
N LYS A 81 -1.44 -9.41 -11.67
CA LYS A 81 -1.78 -10.51 -12.60
C LYS A 81 -2.93 -11.42 -12.11
N GLY A 82 -3.94 -10.84 -11.45
CA GLY A 82 -5.09 -11.57 -10.91
C GLY A 82 -4.92 -12.11 -9.49
N THR A 83 -3.73 -11.98 -8.88
CA THR A 83 -3.49 -12.36 -7.48
C THR A 83 -3.43 -11.11 -6.62
N THR A 84 -4.29 -11.01 -5.61
CA THR A 84 -4.27 -9.92 -4.62
C THR A 84 -3.45 -10.33 -3.41
N ALA A 85 -2.62 -9.42 -2.94
CA ALA A 85 -1.98 -9.52 -1.62
C ALA A 85 -2.15 -8.20 -0.88
N ILE A 86 -2.00 -8.27 0.44
CA ILE A 86 -2.25 -7.15 1.35
C ILE A 86 -0.91 -6.67 1.90
N TRP A 87 -0.69 -5.36 1.85
CA TRP A 87 0.44 -4.70 2.48
C TRP A 87 -0.03 -3.58 3.40
N THR A 88 0.77 -3.26 4.40
CA THR A 88 0.60 -2.10 5.26
C THR A 88 1.63 -1.04 4.87
N VAL A 89 1.21 0.22 4.84
CA VAL A 89 2.10 1.36 4.62
C VAL A 89 2.90 1.64 5.88
N GLU A 90 4.22 1.48 5.82
CA GLU A 90 5.12 1.73 6.96
C GLU A 90 5.67 3.16 6.97
N GLY A 91 5.78 3.79 5.79
CA GLY A 91 6.31 5.15 5.66
C GLY A 91 5.91 5.80 4.36
N ILE A 92 5.74 7.12 4.38
CA ILE A 92 5.53 7.93 3.18
C ILE A 92 6.82 8.69 2.92
N LEU A 93 7.43 8.39 1.77
CA LEU A 93 8.59 9.09 1.25
C LEU A 93 8.02 10.22 0.37
N ASP A 94 7.73 11.36 0.99
CA ASP A 94 7.45 12.56 0.22
C ASP A 94 8.76 12.94 -0.49
N GLU A 95 8.81 12.84 -1.82
CA GLU A 95 9.85 13.51 -2.57
C GLU A 95 9.51 15.00 -2.52
N ALA A 96 9.87 15.65 -1.42
CA ALA A 96 9.81 17.09 -1.22
C ALA A 96 10.53 17.77 -2.40
N GLY A 97 9.77 18.13 -3.44
CA GLY A 97 10.28 18.70 -4.69
C GLY A 97 9.77 18.09 -5.99
N ARG A 98 9.11 16.92 -6.01
CA ARG A 98 8.42 16.37 -7.20
C ARG A 98 6.92 16.25 -6.93
N ALA A 99 6.22 17.37 -7.08
CA ALA A 99 4.81 17.60 -6.74
C ALA A 99 3.73 16.71 -7.43
N HIS A 100 4.09 15.54 -7.99
CA HIS A 100 3.22 14.78 -8.88
C HIS A 100 3.02 13.31 -8.50
N HIS A 101 3.68 12.79 -7.45
CA HIS A 101 3.58 11.38 -7.10
C HIS A 101 3.77 11.15 -5.59
N ILE A 102 3.19 10.05 -5.10
CA ILE A 102 3.39 9.58 -3.72
C ILE A 102 4.17 8.28 -3.78
N LEU A 103 5.26 8.24 -3.02
CA LEU A 103 6.04 7.03 -2.82
C LEU A 103 5.87 6.59 -1.36
N CYS A 104 5.54 5.32 -1.16
CA CYS A 104 5.48 4.76 0.19
C CYS A 104 6.24 3.45 0.30
N ASP A 105 6.88 3.25 1.45
CA ASP A 105 7.45 1.96 1.85
C ASP A 105 6.32 1.10 2.41
N VAL A 106 6.28 -0.16 1.99
CA VAL A 106 5.21 -1.11 2.34
C VAL A 106 5.77 -2.44 2.79
N LYS A 107 5.04 -3.09 3.71
CA LYS A 107 5.36 -4.43 4.21
C LYS A 107 4.11 -5.31 4.17
N ARG A 108 4.30 -6.57 3.77
CA ARG A 108 3.21 -7.53 3.60
C ARG A 108 2.56 -7.78 4.94
N TYR A 109 1.24 -7.66 4.97
CA TYR A 109 0.44 -8.03 6.12
C TYR A 109 0.35 -9.56 6.16
N GLN A 110 0.83 -10.15 7.26
CA GLN A 110 0.85 -11.61 7.50
C GLN A 110 -0.35 -12.03 8.34
#